data_AF-A0A662RZN7-F1
#
_entry.id   AF-A0A662RZN7-F1
#
_cell.length_a   1.000
_cell.length_b   1.000
_cell.length_c   1.000
_cell.angle_alpha   90.00
_cell.angle_beta   90.00
_cell.angle_gamma   90.00
#
_symmetry.space_group_name_H-M   'P 1'
#
loop_
_entity.id
_entity.type
_entity.pdbx_description
1 polymer ?
#
loop_
_entity_poly.entity_id
_entity_poly.type
_entity_poly.pdbx_seq_one_letter_code
_entity_poly.pdbx_strand_id
1 'polypeptide(L)'
;MRGLVDLLRGRLRDLIASRGLGGERVEVRARPLSPDEAIGNPGSLEFPLARGEERMVEAKVLGARGQAFTGHPWEFSGTLGEVLELDVSDLRLRAILVATSNALVRALSLADRTVHCRDEDPWRCAERLAEWVSGLGVERVSLIGYQPAMARSLARALGGARLRITDMSPRNVGK
;
A
#
# COMPACT_ATOMS: atom_id res chain seq x y z
N MET A 1 11.31 7.42 9.58
CA MET A 1 10.44 7.35 8.38
C MET A 1 10.57 8.51 7.41
N ARG A 2 10.95 9.75 7.81
CA ARG A 2 11.12 10.87 6.85
C ARG A 2 12.03 10.50 5.67
N GLY A 3 13.19 9.90 5.96
CA GLY A 3 14.15 9.51 4.91
C GLY A 3 13.63 8.60 3.79
N LEU A 4 12.70 7.66 4.05
CA LEU A 4 12.19 6.79 2.98
C LEU A 4 11.19 7.53 2.08
N VAL A 5 10.33 8.37 2.67
CA VAL A 5 9.36 9.17 1.91
C VAL A 5 10.08 10.25 1.10
N ASP A 6 11.11 10.87 1.69
CA ASP A 6 11.95 11.85 0.99
C ASP A 6 12.74 11.19 -0.15
N LEU A 7 13.24 9.96 0.05
CA LEU A 7 13.87 9.17 -1.02
C LEU A 7 12.86 8.87 -2.15
N LEU A 8 11.65 8.45 -1.81
CA LEU A 8 10.58 8.23 -2.79
C LEU A 8 10.29 9.51 -3.58
N ARG A 9 10.15 10.66 -2.90
CA ARG A 9 9.95 11.96 -3.54
C ARG A 9 11.10 12.30 -4.49
N GLY A 10 12.35 12.07 -4.08
CA GLY A 10 13.52 12.28 -4.93
C GLY A 10 13.46 11.44 -6.21
N ARG A 11 13.21 10.13 -6.07
CA ARG A 11 13.07 9.23 -7.23
C ARG A 11 11.89 9.60 -8.12
N LEU A 12 10.78 10.04 -7.54
CA LEU A 12 9.61 10.50 -8.28
C LEU A 12 9.94 11.76 -9.08
N ARG A 13 10.67 12.72 -8.48
CA ARG A 13 11.13 13.93 -9.17
C ARG A 13 12.01 13.61 -10.36
N ASP A 14 13.00 12.73 -10.20
CA ASP A 14 13.89 12.31 -11.28
C ASP A 14 13.10 11.63 -12.42
N LEU A 15 12.14 10.77 -12.05
CA LEU A 15 11.28 10.07 -13.00
C LEU A 15 10.40 11.05 -13.80
N ILE A 16 9.77 12.01 -13.12
CA ILE A 16 8.95 13.06 -13.74
C ILE A 16 9.79 13.91 -14.69
N ALA A 17 10.96 14.37 -14.25
CA ALA A 17 11.86 15.19 -15.04
C ALA A 17 12.35 14.45 -16.30
N SER A 18 12.80 13.20 -16.15
CA SER A 18 13.31 12.38 -17.26
C SER A 18 12.28 12.10 -18.36
N ARG A 19 10.98 12.21 -18.02
CA ARG A 19 9.86 11.94 -18.92
C ARG A 19 9.11 13.21 -19.33
N GLY A 20 9.53 14.39 -18.87
CA GLY A 20 8.87 15.66 -19.17
C GLY A 20 7.46 15.80 -18.57
N LEU A 21 7.12 15.04 -17.53
CA LEU A 21 5.74 14.94 -17.00
C LEU A 21 5.38 16.03 -15.98
N GLY A 22 6.24 17.03 -15.77
CA GLY A 22 6.08 18.03 -14.70
C GLY A 22 4.84 18.91 -14.86
N GLY A 23 4.49 19.24 -16.11
CA GLY A 23 3.32 20.07 -16.46
C GLY A 23 2.11 19.28 -16.94
N GLU A 24 2.20 17.94 -17.01
CA GLU A 24 1.06 17.12 -17.36
C GLU A 24 -0.07 17.36 -16.35
N ARG A 25 -1.28 17.58 -16.87
CA ARG A 25 -2.52 17.49 -16.07
C ARG A 25 -2.77 16.02 -15.76
N VAL A 26 -1.86 15.46 -14.99
CA VAL A 26 -2.11 14.23 -14.26
C VAL A 26 -3.14 14.59 -13.24
N GLU A 27 -4.41 14.33 -13.55
CA GLU A 27 -5.48 14.58 -12.60
C GLU A 27 -5.35 13.60 -11.43
N VAL A 28 -4.51 13.96 -10.46
CA VAL A 28 -4.33 13.20 -9.23
C VAL A 28 -5.60 13.38 -8.41
N ARG A 29 -6.63 12.59 -8.70
CA ARG A 29 -7.80 12.49 -7.83
C ARG A 29 -7.46 11.50 -6.74
N ALA A 30 -7.09 12.00 -5.57
CA ALA A 30 -7.05 11.18 -4.37
C ALA A 30 -8.45 11.20 -3.74
N ARG A 31 -9.00 10.04 -3.39
CA ARG A 31 -10.20 9.98 -2.54
C ARG A 31 -10.13 8.82 -1.55
N PRO A 32 -10.75 8.96 -0.37
CA PRO A 32 -10.99 7.81 0.51
C PRO A 32 -11.78 6.73 -0.25
N LEU A 33 -11.39 5.47 -0.07
CA LEU A 33 -12.16 4.33 -0.53
C LEU A 33 -13.10 3.83 0.57
N SER A 34 -14.30 3.37 0.18
CA SER A 34 -15.15 2.58 1.08
C SER A 34 -14.50 1.20 1.34
N PRO A 35 -14.91 0.46 2.40
CA PRO A 35 -14.45 -0.91 2.61
C PRO A 35 -14.66 -1.82 1.39
N ASP A 36 -15.82 -1.73 0.74
CA ASP A 36 -16.09 -2.47 -0.49
C ASP A 36 -15.12 -2.07 -1.61
N GLU A 37 -14.85 -0.78 -1.80
CA GLU A 37 -13.91 -0.33 -2.83
C GLU A 37 -12.47 -0.75 -2.55
N ALA A 38 -12.11 -0.81 -1.27
CA ALA A 38 -10.78 -1.08 -0.76
C ALA A 38 -10.42 -2.58 -0.77
N ILE A 39 -11.33 -3.46 -0.34
CA ILE A 39 -11.07 -4.89 -0.17
C ILE A 39 -12.21 -5.78 -0.68
N GLY A 40 -13.34 -5.23 -1.12
CA GLY A 40 -14.50 -6.01 -1.54
C GLY A 40 -15.08 -6.83 -0.39
N ASN A 41 -15.43 -8.09 -0.66
CA ASN A 41 -15.92 -9.03 0.32
C ASN A 41 -14.92 -10.18 0.55
N PRO A 42 -13.96 -10.06 1.48
CA PRO A 42 -12.96 -11.09 1.71
C PRO A 42 -13.47 -12.29 2.52
N GLY A 43 -14.78 -12.39 2.76
CA GLY A 43 -15.40 -13.47 3.54
C GLY A 43 -15.03 -13.47 5.04
N SER A 44 -14.32 -12.44 5.51
CA SER A 44 -13.91 -12.29 6.91
C SER A 44 -13.84 -10.82 7.32
N LEU A 45 -14.35 -10.51 8.52
CA LEU A 45 -14.22 -9.19 9.14
C LEU A 45 -12.90 -9.05 9.93
N GLU A 46 -11.98 -10.01 9.86
CA GLU A 46 -10.67 -9.89 10.50
C GLU A 46 -9.79 -8.83 9.82
N PHE A 47 -10.02 -8.53 8.55
CA PHE A 47 -9.30 -7.49 7.83
C PHE A 47 -9.68 -6.09 8.34
N PRO A 48 -8.72 -5.27 8.80
CA PRO A 48 -8.99 -3.92 9.26
C PRO A 48 -9.66 -3.02 8.21
N LEU A 49 -9.35 -3.23 6.92
CA LEU A 49 -10.03 -2.56 5.81
C LEU A 49 -11.53 -2.88 5.75
N ALA A 50 -11.90 -4.14 5.96
CA ALA A 50 -13.31 -4.58 5.92
C ALA A 50 -14.12 -3.97 7.08
N ARG A 51 -13.48 -3.74 8.24
CA ARG A 51 -14.10 -3.06 9.40
C ARG A 51 -14.11 -1.54 9.27
N GLY A 52 -13.42 -0.96 8.28
CA GLY A 52 -13.18 0.47 8.24
C GLY A 52 -12.42 0.94 9.48
N GLU A 53 -11.39 0.21 9.91
CA GLU A 53 -10.41 0.70 10.88
C GLU A 53 -9.18 1.27 10.18
N GLU A 54 -8.79 0.68 9.05
CA GLU A 54 -7.82 1.23 8.12
C GLU A 54 -8.53 1.94 6.96
N ARG A 55 -7.86 2.89 6.32
CA ARG A 55 -8.35 3.55 5.10
C ARG A 55 -7.30 3.43 4.01
N MET A 56 -7.77 3.54 2.77
CA MET A 56 -6.91 3.76 1.62
C MET A 56 -7.34 5.00 0.87
N VAL A 57 -6.37 5.66 0.26
CA VAL A 57 -6.59 6.64 -0.80
C VAL A 57 -6.18 6.03 -2.12
N GLU A 58 -6.93 6.34 -3.17
CA GLU A 58 -6.58 5.99 -4.55
C GLU A 58 -6.28 7.23 -5.35
N ALA A 59 -5.13 7.27 -6.02
CA ALA A 59 -4.80 8.25 -7.04
C ALA A 59 -4.98 7.67 -8.45
N LYS A 60 -5.29 8.54 -9.41
CA LYS A 60 -5.28 8.23 -10.85
C LYS A 60 -4.24 9.08 -11.55
N VAL A 61 -3.40 8.46 -12.37
CA VAL A 61 -2.34 9.11 -13.12
C VAL A 61 -2.27 8.52 -14.52
N LEU A 62 -2.50 9.34 -15.55
CA LEU A 62 -2.49 8.89 -16.95
C LEU A 62 -3.35 7.62 -17.19
N GLY A 63 -4.53 7.58 -16.55
CA GLY A 63 -5.46 6.42 -16.59
C GLY A 63 -5.09 5.24 -15.68
N ALA A 64 -3.88 5.19 -15.12
CA ALA A 64 -3.46 4.16 -14.19
C ALA A 64 -3.88 4.49 -12.75
N ARG A 65 -4.14 3.46 -11.94
CA ARG A 65 -4.53 3.58 -10.53
C ARG A 65 -3.38 3.20 -9.60
N GLY A 66 -3.28 3.89 -8.48
CA GLY A 66 -2.35 3.60 -7.40
C GLY A 66 -3.00 3.86 -6.05
N GLN A 67 -2.87 2.92 -5.13
CA GLN A 67 -3.48 3.02 -3.80
C GLN A 67 -2.41 3.12 -2.71
N ALA A 68 -2.77 3.76 -1.60
CA ALA A 68 -1.92 3.82 -0.41
C ALA A 68 -2.78 3.74 0.86
N PHE A 69 -2.33 2.96 1.84
CA PHE A 69 -2.91 2.91 3.18
C PHE A 69 -2.65 4.22 3.93
N THR A 70 -3.64 4.67 4.69
CA THR A 70 -3.52 5.85 5.57
C THR A 70 -4.54 5.80 6.70
N GLY A 71 -4.18 6.36 7.85
CA GLY A 71 -5.14 6.66 8.92
C GLY A 71 -5.87 7.99 8.72
N HIS A 72 -5.41 8.83 7.79
CA HIS A 72 -5.92 10.19 7.56
C HIS A 72 -6.16 10.36 6.05
N PRO A 73 -7.25 9.82 5.49
CA PRO A 73 -7.53 9.97 4.08
C PRO A 73 -7.96 11.42 3.77
N TRP A 74 -7.62 11.90 2.58
CA TRP A 74 -7.93 13.26 2.15
C TRP A 74 -8.09 13.30 0.65
N GLU A 75 -8.87 14.28 0.18
CA GLU A 75 -9.06 14.51 -1.25
C GLU A 75 -8.03 15.48 -1.81
N PHE A 76 -7.55 15.20 -3.01
CA PHE A 76 -6.63 16.07 -3.72
C PHE A 76 -6.96 16.07 -5.21
N SER A 77 -6.68 17.18 -5.86
CA SER A 77 -6.71 17.35 -7.32
C SER A 77 -5.67 18.42 -7.68
N GLY A 78 -4.73 18.07 -8.56
CA GLY A 78 -3.60 18.92 -8.94
C GLY A 78 -2.67 18.17 -9.90
N THR A 79 -1.50 18.73 -10.14
CA THR A 79 -0.44 18.23 -11.04
C THR A 79 0.59 17.36 -10.30
N LEU A 80 1.44 16.64 -11.04
CA LEU A 80 2.58 15.92 -10.45
C LEU A 80 3.58 16.87 -9.79
N GLY A 81 3.79 18.06 -10.35
CA GLY A 81 4.65 19.09 -9.75
C GLY A 81 4.15 19.52 -8.37
N GLU A 82 2.86 19.79 -8.23
CA GLU A 82 2.25 20.15 -6.94
C GLU A 82 2.34 19.01 -5.91
N VAL A 83 2.21 17.74 -6.36
CA VAL A 83 2.39 16.58 -5.48
C VAL A 83 3.81 16.50 -4.89
N LEU A 84 4.84 16.89 -5.65
CA LEU A 84 6.23 16.88 -5.16
C LEU A 84 6.49 17.90 -4.06
N GLU A 85 5.70 18.99 -4.02
CA GLU A 85 5.83 20.09 -3.07
C GLU A 85 4.96 19.92 -1.81
N LEU A 86 4.11 18.88 -1.75
CA LEU A 86 3.28 18.57 -0.57
C LEU A 86 4.11 18.40 0.69
N ASP A 87 3.64 18.87 1.85
CA ASP A 87 4.32 18.60 3.13
C ASP A 87 4.05 17.15 3.59
N VAL A 88 5.03 16.25 3.39
CA VAL A 88 4.94 14.84 3.81
C VAL A 88 5.03 14.65 5.33
N SER A 89 5.26 15.71 6.11
CA SER A 89 5.10 15.65 7.56
C SER A 89 3.63 15.42 7.94
N ASP A 90 2.69 15.93 7.13
CA ASP A 90 1.26 15.65 7.22
C ASP A 90 0.96 14.25 6.64
N LEU A 91 0.35 13.39 7.46
CA LEU A 91 0.02 12.01 7.08
C LEU A 91 -0.98 11.93 5.92
N ARG A 92 -1.86 12.93 5.77
CA ARG A 92 -2.82 13.03 4.65
C ARG A 92 -2.08 13.21 3.34
N LEU A 93 -1.19 14.21 3.32
CA LEU A 93 -0.45 14.60 2.13
C LEU A 93 0.62 13.56 1.77
N ARG A 94 1.21 12.90 2.78
CA ARG A 94 2.08 11.75 2.58
C ARG A 94 1.39 10.61 1.84
N ALA A 95 0.15 10.28 2.21
CA ALA A 95 -0.61 9.23 1.55
C ALA A 95 -0.89 9.56 0.07
N ILE A 96 -1.18 10.83 -0.24
CA ILE A 96 -1.36 11.32 -1.61
C ILE A 96 -0.06 11.15 -2.42
N LEU A 97 1.10 11.51 -1.87
CA LEU A 97 2.39 11.30 -2.55
C LEU A 97 2.63 9.82 -2.87
N VAL A 98 2.37 8.92 -1.92
CA VAL A 98 2.58 7.47 -2.10
C VAL A 98 1.60 6.91 -3.14
N ALA A 99 0.30 7.25 -3.06
CA ALA A 99 -0.70 6.80 -4.02
C ALA A 99 -0.39 7.29 -5.43
N THR A 100 0.01 8.56 -5.58
CA THR A 100 0.44 9.15 -6.85
C THR A 100 1.66 8.44 -7.41
N SER A 101 2.65 8.13 -6.56
CA SER A 101 3.85 7.39 -6.96
C SER A 101 3.48 6.02 -7.51
N ASN A 102 2.61 5.29 -6.80
CA ASN A 102 2.10 3.98 -7.22
C ASN A 102 1.35 4.07 -8.56
N ALA A 103 0.52 5.10 -8.75
CA ALA A 103 -0.21 5.28 -10.00
C ALA A 103 0.73 5.61 -11.17
N LEU A 104 1.73 6.47 -10.96
CA LEU A 104 2.68 6.85 -12.00
C LEU A 104 3.57 5.70 -12.44
N VAL A 105 4.14 4.92 -11.51
CA VAL A 105 4.97 3.77 -11.89
C VAL A 105 4.16 2.71 -12.64
N ARG A 106 2.85 2.58 -12.34
CA ARG A 106 1.93 1.76 -13.13
C ARG A 106 1.72 2.33 -14.52
N ALA A 107 1.44 3.62 -14.65
CA ALA A 107 1.25 4.26 -15.95
C ALA A 107 2.46 4.07 -16.87
N LEU A 108 3.66 4.06 -16.29
CA LEU A 108 4.92 3.86 -17.00
C LEU A 108 5.31 2.37 -17.16
N SER A 109 4.44 1.43 -16.78
CA SER A 109 4.69 -0.01 -16.85
C SER A 109 5.93 -0.48 -16.08
N LEU A 110 6.34 0.26 -15.04
CA LEU A 110 7.44 -0.12 -14.14
C LEU A 110 6.97 -1.05 -13.02
N ALA A 111 5.67 -1.08 -12.73
CA ALA A 111 5.03 -2.01 -11.80
C ALA A 111 3.55 -2.23 -12.19
N ASP A 112 2.98 -3.39 -11.83
CA ASP A 112 1.63 -3.81 -12.24
C ASP A 112 0.71 -4.19 -11.06
N ARG A 113 1.21 -4.19 -9.82
CA ARG A 113 0.47 -4.54 -8.58
C ARG A 113 0.35 -3.34 -7.61
N THR A 114 -0.23 -2.25 -8.08
CA THR A 114 -0.34 -0.97 -7.35
C THR A 114 -1.73 -0.69 -6.77
N VAL A 115 -2.66 -1.63 -6.96
CA VAL A 115 -4.03 -1.63 -6.44
C VAL A 115 -4.14 -2.86 -5.54
N HIS A 116 -4.75 -2.69 -4.36
CA HIS A 116 -4.85 -3.75 -3.37
C HIS A 116 -5.72 -4.91 -3.87
N CYS A 117 -5.48 -6.09 -3.32
CA CYS A 117 -6.28 -7.29 -3.58
C CYS A 117 -7.72 -7.09 -3.07
N ARG A 118 -8.68 -7.73 -3.73
CA ARG A 118 -10.10 -7.68 -3.37
C ARG A 118 -10.68 -9.07 -3.23
N ASP A 119 -11.79 -9.16 -2.51
CA ASP A 119 -12.58 -10.38 -2.36
C ASP A 119 -11.70 -11.51 -1.81
N GLU A 120 -11.60 -12.66 -2.46
CA GLU A 120 -10.78 -13.77 -1.98
C GLU A 120 -9.27 -13.62 -2.27
N ASP A 121 -8.87 -12.63 -3.07
CA ASP A 121 -7.47 -12.45 -3.47
C ASP A 121 -6.48 -12.18 -2.31
N PRO A 122 -6.82 -11.48 -1.22
CA PRO A 122 -5.93 -11.35 -0.06
C PRO A 122 -5.49 -12.71 0.50
N TRP A 123 -6.38 -13.71 0.50
CA TRP A 123 -6.05 -15.07 0.93
C TRP A 123 -5.11 -15.75 -0.06
N ARG A 124 -5.43 -15.71 -1.35
CA ARG A 124 -4.58 -16.29 -2.41
C ARG A 124 -3.20 -15.64 -2.48
N CYS A 125 -3.15 -14.32 -2.29
CA CYS A 125 -1.92 -13.54 -2.23
C CYS A 125 -1.05 -13.98 -1.04
N ALA A 126 -1.66 -14.19 0.13
CA ALA A 126 -0.97 -14.68 1.31
C ALA A 126 -0.42 -16.10 1.16
N GLU A 127 -1.14 -17.00 0.48
CA GLU A 127 -0.66 -18.35 0.19
C GLU A 127 0.56 -18.33 -0.73
N ARG A 128 0.51 -17.54 -1.81
CA ARG A 128 1.65 -17.34 -2.72
C ARG A 128 2.86 -16.73 -2.02
N LEU A 129 2.62 -15.78 -1.11
CA LEU A 129 3.69 -15.21 -0.28
C LEU A 129 4.35 -16.30 0.59
N ALA A 130 3.54 -17.12 1.27
CA ALA A 130 4.07 -18.17 2.15
C ALA A 130 4.85 -19.24 1.38
N GLU A 131 4.39 -19.62 0.19
CA GLU A 131 5.11 -20.51 -0.72
C GLU A 131 6.47 -19.92 -1.13
N TRP A 132 6.46 -18.66 -1.59
CA TRP A 132 7.68 -17.97 -1.99
C TRP A 132 8.70 -17.86 -0.85
N VAL A 133 8.26 -17.45 0.34
CA VAL A 133 9.12 -17.34 1.54
C VAL A 133 9.69 -18.69 1.95
N SER A 134 8.89 -19.75 1.88
CA SER A 134 9.35 -21.12 2.21
C SER A 134 10.44 -21.60 1.25
N GLY A 135 10.33 -21.22 -0.03
CA GLY A 135 11.35 -21.51 -1.05
C GLY A 135 12.69 -20.79 -0.84
N LEU A 136 12.74 -19.74 -0.02
CA LEU A 136 13.99 -19.02 0.28
C LEU A 136 14.91 -19.77 1.24
N GLY A 137 14.43 -20.85 1.90
CA GLY A 137 15.22 -21.60 2.88
C GLY A 137 15.54 -20.81 4.15
N VAL A 138 14.73 -19.78 4.47
CA VAL A 138 14.95 -18.91 5.64
C VAL A 138 14.64 -19.61 6.96
N GLU A 139 15.42 -19.27 7.99
CA GLU A 139 15.26 -19.90 9.31
C GLU A 139 14.13 -19.27 10.14
N ARG A 140 13.99 -17.95 10.06
CA ARG A 140 13.07 -17.15 10.86
C ARG A 140 12.51 -16.03 10.01
N VAL A 141 11.24 -15.70 10.21
CA VAL A 141 10.53 -14.67 9.47
C VAL A 141 9.89 -13.70 10.46
N SER A 142 10.03 -12.41 10.18
CA SER A 142 9.36 -11.34 10.92
C SER A 142 8.35 -10.66 10.01
N LEU A 143 7.08 -10.66 10.39
CA LEU A 143 6.01 -9.92 9.75
C LEU A 143 5.79 -8.61 10.52
N ILE A 144 5.97 -7.47 9.87
CA ILE A 144 5.73 -6.14 10.45
C ILE A 144 4.37 -5.66 9.97
N GLY A 145 3.45 -5.46 10.91
CA GLY A 145 2.03 -5.24 10.65
C GLY A 145 1.27 -6.57 10.62
N TYR A 146 0.29 -6.73 11.51
CA TYR A 146 -0.56 -7.91 11.59
C TYR A 146 -1.55 -7.93 10.42
N GLN A 147 -1.23 -8.73 9.41
CA GLN A 147 -2.09 -9.01 8.26
C GLN A 147 -2.65 -10.44 8.38
N PRO A 148 -3.94 -10.64 8.72
CA PRO A 148 -4.49 -11.94 9.13
C PRO A 148 -4.21 -13.08 8.13
N ALA A 149 -4.43 -12.84 6.83
CA ALA A 149 -4.19 -13.84 5.80
C ALA A 149 -2.73 -14.27 5.72
N MET A 150 -1.80 -13.29 5.74
CA MET A 150 -0.36 -13.53 5.69
C MET A 150 0.13 -14.24 6.96
N ALA A 151 -0.32 -13.78 8.13
CA ALA A 151 0.02 -14.39 9.42
C ALA A 151 -0.36 -15.87 9.45
N ARG A 152 -1.60 -16.21 9.08
CA ARG A 152 -2.08 -17.61 9.02
C ARG A 152 -1.29 -18.44 8.01
N SER A 153 -1.10 -17.92 6.80
CA SER A 153 -0.41 -18.65 5.73
C SER A 153 1.06 -18.92 6.06
N LEU A 154 1.77 -17.93 6.59
CA LEU A 154 3.16 -18.05 7.02
C LEU A 154 3.30 -18.97 8.24
N ALA A 155 2.42 -18.85 9.25
CA ALA A 155 2.46 -19.72 10.42
C ALA A 155 2.24 -21.19 10.05
N ARG A 156 1.31 -21.46 9.11
CA ARG A 156 1.06 -22.80 8.56
C ARG A 156 2.26 -23.34 7.79
N ALA A 157 2.88 -22.53 6.93
CA ALA A 157 3.96 -22.97 6.06
C ALA A 157 5.30 -23.16 6.79
N LEU A 158 5.62 -22.28 7.75
CA LEU A 158 6.92 -22.26 8.42
C LEU A 158 6.92 -23.00 9.76
N GLY A 159 5.75 -23.28 10.33
CA GLY A 159 5.59 -23.64 11.74
C GLY A 159 5.68 -22.39 12.63
N GLY A 160 4.70 -22.22 13.53
CA GLY A 160 4.51 -20.98 14.29
C GLY A 160 5.74 -20.46 15.08
N ALA A 161 6.64 -21.35 15.52
CA ALA A 161 7.85 -20.97 16.26
C ALA A 161 8.86 -20.15 15.44
N ARG A 162 8.78 -20.20 14.11
CA ARG A 162 9.70 -19.49 13.20
C ARG A 162 9.17 -18.14 12.75
N LEU A 163 7.91 -17.82 13.07
CA LEU A 163 7.28 -16.56 12.72
C LEU A 163 7.19 -15.64 13.95
N ARG A 164 7.63 -14.40 13.79
CA ARG A 164 7.36 -13.32 14.74
C ARG A 164 6.53 -12.25 14.06
N ILE A 165 5.52 -11.74 14.76
CA ILE A 165 4.68 -10.68 14.24
C ILE A 165 4.78 -9.48 15.18
N THR A 166 4.97 -8.30 14.61
CA THR A 166 4.90 -7.04 15.35
C THR A 166 3.78 -6.19 14.77
N ASP A 167 3.12 -5.41 15.61
CA ASP A 167 2.08 -4.50 15.17
C ASP A 167 2.07 -3.23 16.01
N MET A 168 1.71 -2.11 15.39
CA MET A 168 1.63 -0.83 16.08
C MET A 168 0.34 -0.70 16.90
N SER A 169 -0.74 -1.39 16.51
CA SER A 169 -2.00 -1.40 17.23
C SER A 169 -1.90 -2.33 18.44
N PRO A 170 -2.08 -1.81 19.67
CA PRO A 170 -2.09 -2.65 20.87
C PRO A 170 -3.17 -3.73 20.84
N ARG A 171 -4.23 -3.53 20.04
CA ARG A 171 -5.32 -4.51 19.86
C ARG A 171 -4.85 -5.80 19.19
N ASN A 172 -3.71 -5.81 18.53
CA ASN A 172 -3.16 -6.99 17.83
C ASN A 172 -2.11 -7.73 18.67
N VAL A 173 -1.72 -7.19 19.82
CA VAL A 173 -0.69 -7.78 20.69
C VAL A 173 -1.31 -8.84 21.59
N GLY A 174 -0.69 -10.02 21.65
CA GLY A 174 -1.12 -11.13 22.52
C GLY A 174 -2.34 -11.91 22.05
N LYS A 175 -2.76 -11.71 20.79
CA LYS A 175 -3.79 -12.50 20.11
C LYS A 175 -3.23 -13.72 19.40
#